data_AF-A0AAV7A7R5-F1
#
_entry.id   AF-A0AAV7A7R5-F1
#
_cell.length_a   1.000
_cell.length_b   1.000
_cell.length_c   1.000
_cell.angle_alpha   90.00
_cell.angle_beta   90.00
_cell.angle_gamma   90.00
#
_symmetry.space_group_name_H-M   'P 1'
#
loop_
_entity.id
_entity.type
_entity.pdbx_description
1 polymer ?
#
loop_
_entity_poly.entity_id
_entity_poly.type
_entity_poly.pdbx_seq_one_letter_code
_entity_poly.pdbx_strand_id
1 'polypeptide(L)'
;MTDDTDPFFLYNLVISEDDFQSLKLQQGLLVDFSAFPQKFIDLLYQCINEENKEVPRFLLQLSSGTVLGSSPAQLDVVETNPFKHLTHLSLRLLPANDIEVKTYLATCLKCIKEEKLMIHHKLKKTEDDLTRQLLCTQQSLNEKSIELENLKSESSSQISSLKSQHTAEISSEKEKAQQAYSQLLQQCEQQRKEFESSLQKNSQQIQSRLNELEQSNKDLLERRYKAESTVRELRAKYQNLEEELQRAEQKVTSLGRENSALDAECHDKEKEMNRLQTRLAVLEQELKDKDQLVLRSNEILAATQEQKAVLEGSAEKKQVQIGKLEATIKSLSSELLKANDIIKKLQGDLKTLMGKLKLKNAVTVQQEKLISEKEKLLQEGQRNLHDIQQSLRLKEEEVEKLQEQLQQTDKKLEESKELLKTNENVISWLNKQLNENQSVSSNPSSAPFKRTVSPNQMLENRVPLHGSRINYPLPSSYSLIPYIHQPSIDVGRPGPRVGGMICV
;
A
#
# COMPACT_ATOMS: atom_id res chain seq x y z
N MET A 1 -185.50 -39.48 -66.42
CA MET A 1 -184.31 -40.31 -66.71
C MET A 1 -183.82 -39.97 -68.10
N THR A 2 -182.50 -39.98 -68.29
CA THR A 2 -181.81 -39.58 -69.51
C THR A 2 -180.60 -40.48 -69.73
N ASP A 3 -180.09 -40.54 -70.95
CA ASP A 3 -178.85 -41.24 -71.31
C ASP A 3 -177.85 -40.22 -71.88
N ASP A 4 -176.58 -40.29 -71.46
CA ASP A 4 -175.51 -39.43 -71.99
C ASP A 4 -175.04 -39.85 -73.40
N THR A 5 -175.42 -41.06 -73.83
CA THR A 5 -175.07 -41.65 -75.13
C THR A 5 -176.19 -41.55 -76.18
N ASP A 6 -177.45 -41.53 -75.76
CA ASP A 6 -178.61 -41.22 -76.62
C ASP A 6 -179.33 -39.93 -76.16
N PRO A 7 -179.11 -38.79 -76.83
CA PRO A 7 -179.74 -37.52 -76.47
C PRO A 7 -181.26 -37.47 -76.70
N PHE A 8 -181.85 -38.48 -77.34
CA PHE A 8 -183.31 -38.62 -77.48
C PHE A 8 -183.93 -39.54 -76.42
N PHE A 9 -183.14 -40.28 -75.64
CA PHE A 9 -183.62 -41.07 -74.53
C PHE A 9 -184.01 -40.15 -73.36
N LEU A 10 -185.31 -39.85 -73.25
CA LEU A 10 -185.88 -39.09 -72.15
C LEU A 10 -187.16 -39.77 -71.67
N TYR A 11 -187.16 -40.22 -70.41
CA TYR A 11 -188.32 -40.78 -69.73
C TYR A 11 -188.73 -39.88 -68.57
N ASN A 12 -189.95 -39.34 -68.64
CA ASN A 12 -190.49 -38.37 -67.71
C ASN A 12 -191.55 -38.98 -66.79
N LEU A 13 -191.67 -38.43 -65.58
CA LEU A 13 -192.73 -38.75 -64.64
C LEU A 13 -193.05 -37.49 -63.83
N VAL A 14 -194.26 -36.99 -64.03
CA VAL A 14 -194.85 -35.91 -63.23
C VAL A 14 -195.92 -36.56 -62.36
N ILE A 15 -195.84 -36.34 -61.05
CA ILE A 15 -196.82 -36.83 -60.07
C ILE A 15 -197.38 -35.58 -59.40
N SER A 16 -198.68 -35.31 -59.56
CA SER A 16 -199.37 -34.31 -58.76
C SER A 16 -199.66 -34.85 -57.36
N GLU A 17 -200.08 -33.98 -56.43
CA GLU A 17 -200.44 -34.42 -55.08
C GLU A 17 -201.64 -35.39 -55.08
N ASP A 18 -202.57 -35.22 -56.02
CA ASP A 18 -203.72 -36.13 -56.23
C ASP A 18 -203.29 -37.49 -56.81
N ASP A 19 -202.40 -37.49 -57.81
CA ASP A 19 -201.79 -38.72 -58.35
C ASP A 19 -201.04 -39.47 -57.26
N PHE A 20 -200.35 -38.73 -56.37
CA PHE A 20 -199.60 -39.32 -55.27
C PHE A 20 -200.50 -40.04 -54.26
N GLN A 21 -201.71 -39.55 -53.95
CA GLN A 21 -202.62 -40.29 -53.06
C GLN A 21 -203.01 -41.65 -53.67
N SER A 22 -203.21 -41.69 -54.99
CA SER A 22 -203.48 -42.94 -55.72
C SER A 22 -202.27 -43.89 -55.68
N LEU A 23 -201.07 -43.38 -55.94
CA LEU A 23 -199.81 -44.14 -55.86
C LEU A 23 -199.54 -44.67 -54.44
N LYS A 24 -199.77 -43.83 -53.42
CA LYS A 24 -199.60 -44.11 -51.99
C LYS A 24 -200.48 -45.28 -51.55
N LEU A 25 -201.76 -45.28 -51.95
CA LEU A 25 -202.68 -46.38 -51.70
C LEU A 25 -202.33 -47.63 -52.49
N GLN A 26 -201.98 -47.51 -53.77
CA GLN A 26 -201.66 -48.65 -54.64
C GLN A 26 -200.41 -49.43 -54.18
N GLN A 27 -199.41 -48.75 -53.60
CA GLN A 27 -198.13 -49.34 -53.22
C GLN A 27 -197.88 -49.38 -51.70
N GLY A 28 -198.88 -48.99 -50.90
CA GLY A 28 -198.78 -49.00 -49.44
C GLY A 28 -197.73 -48.05 -48.86
N LEU A 29 -197.45 -46.94 -49.55
CA LEU A 29 -196.38 -46.01 -49.15
C LEU A 29 -196.75 -45.31 -47.83
N LEU A 30 -195.88 -45.39 -46.82
CA LEU A 30 -196.11 -44.80 -45.50
C LEU A 30 -195.70 -43.31 -45.40
N VAL A 31 -195.34 -42.68 -46.52
CA VAL A 31 -194.79 -41.33 -46.59
C VAL A 31 -195.75 -40.34 -47.25
N ASP A 32 -195.60 -39.06 -46.93
CA ASP A 32 -196.40 -37.98 -47.52
C ASP A 32 -195.69 -37.34 -48.72
N PHE A 33 -196.45 -36.63 -49.55
CA PHE A 33 -196.01 -36.13 -50.86
C PHE A 33 -194.73 -35.29 -50.78
N SER A 34 -194.59 -34.46 -49.75
CA SER A 34 -193.40 -33.62 -49.51
C SER A 34 -192.15 -34.41 -49.08
N ALA A 35 -192.32 -35.58 -48.45
CA ALA A 35 -191.21 -36.44 -48.01
C ALA A 35 -190.82 -37.48 -49.07
N PHE A 36 -191.72 -37.78 -50.01
CA PHE A 36 -191.52 -38.79 -51.04
C PHE A 36 -190.29 -38.58 -51.94
N PRO A 37 -189.97 -37.37 -52.47
CA PRO A 37 -188.79 -37.16 -53.30
C PRO A 37 -187.48 -37.52 -52.59
N GLN A 38 -187.31 -37.13 -51.32
CA GLN A 38 -186.13 -37.51 -50.53
C GLN A 38 -186.07 -39.02 -50.32
N LYS A 39 -187.20 -39.68 -50.06
CA LYS A 39 -187.24 -41.13 -49.86
C LYS A 39 -186.96 -41.92 -51.14
N PHE A 40 -187.29 -41.37 -52.31
CA PHE A 40 -186.85 -41.91 -53.60
C PHE A 40 -185.34 -41.70 -53.82
N ILE A 41 -184.80 -40.53 -53.48
CA ILE A 41 -183.35 -40.25 -53.52
C ILE A 41 -182.58 -41.22 -52.58
N ASP A 42 -183.09 -41.48 -51.37
CA ASP A 42 -182.50 -42.43 -50.43
C ASP A 42 -182.44 -43.86 -51.00
N LEU A 43 -183.42 -44.26 -51.82
CA LEU A 43 -183.46 -45.54 -52.52
C LEU A 43 -182.49 -45.57 -53.72
N LEU A 44 -182.41 -44.48 -54.50
CA LEU A 44 -181.45 -44.37 -55.60
C LEU A 44 -179.99 -44.44 -55.10
N TYR A 45 -179.68 -43.79 -53.97
CA TYR A 45 -178.38 -43.94 -53.32
C TYR A 45 -178.10 -45.37 -52.86
N GLN A 46 -179.11 -46.14 -52.44
CA GLN A 46 -178.92 -47.57 -52.14
C GLN A 46 -178.54 -48.36 -53.40
N CYS A 47 -179.16 -48.08 -54.56
CA CYS A 47 -178.76 -48.69 -55.83
C CYS A 47 -177.32 -48.31 -56.24
N ILE A 48 -176.96 -47.02 -56.17
CA ILE A 48 -175.60 -46.54 -56.52
C ILE A 48 -174.53 -47.18 -55.61
N ASN A 49 -174.81 -47.33 -54.30
CA ASN A 49 -173.90 -47.98 -53.36
C ASN A 49 -173.79 -49.51 -53.55
N GLU A 50 -174.64 -50.13 -54.38
CA GLU A 50 -174.62 -51.56 -54.71
C GLU A 50 -174.09 -51.82 -56.15
N GLU A 51 -174.05 -50.81 -57.02
CA GLU A 51 -173.73 -50.88 -58.46
C GLU A 51 -172.46 -51.70 -58.79
N ASN A 52 -171.41 -51.56 -57.99
CA ASN A 52 -170.10 -52.15 -58.23
C ASN A 52 -169.89 -53.51 -57.49
N LYS A 53 -170.96 -54.22 -57.14
CA LYS A 53 -170.91 -55.50 -56.38
C LYS A 53 -171.33 -56.68 -57.25
N GLU A 54 -170.68 -57.84 -57.05
CA GLU A 54 -170.98 -59.08 -57.79
C GLU A 54 -172.41 -59.61 -57.57
N VAL A 55 -172.99 -59.36 -56.39
CA VAL A 55 -174.38 -59.68 -56.05
C VAL A 55 -175.01 -58.44 -55.41
N PRO A 56 -175.53 -57.48 -56.21
CA PRO A 56 -176.09 -56.24 -55.70
C PRO A 56 -177.41 -56.50 -54.96
N ARG A 57 -177.49 -56.04 -53.71
CA ARG A 57 -178.70 -56.21 -52.89
C ARG A 57 -179.85 -55.32 -53.36
N PHE A 58 -179.57 -54.11 -53.83
CA PHE A 58 -180.55 -53.18 -54.38
C PHE A 58 -180.26 -52.93 -55.86
N LEU A 59 -181.30 -53.06 -56.68
CA LEU A 59 -181.26 -52.90 -58.14
C LEU A 59 -182.30 -51.86 -58.56
N LEU A 60 -181.94 -51.07 -59.56
CA LEU A 60 -182.86 -50.18 -60.26
C LEU A 60 -183.18 -50.77 -61.62
N GLN A 61 -184.37 -51.35 -61.78
CA GLN A 61 -184.77 -52.07 -62.99
C GLN A 61 -185.74 -51.22 -63.81
N LEU A 62 -185.31 -50.75 -64.99
CA LEU A 62 -186.21 -50.18 -65.99
C LEU A 62 -186.70 -51.29 -66.93
N SER A 63 -188.00 -51.52 -66.96
CA SER A 63 -188.66 -52.46 -67.88
C SER A 63 -189.57 -51.69 -68.85
N SER A 64 -189.51 -52.02 -70.13
CA SER A 64 -190.27 -51.34 -71.18
C SER A 64 -190.95 -52.36 -72.09
N GLY A 65 -192.23 -52.14 -72.39
CA GLY A 65 -193.02 -53.04 -73.24
C GLY A 65 -192.51 -53.03 -74.67
N THR A 66 -192.14 -54.18 -75.22
CA THR A 66 -191.38 -54.35 -76.47
C THR A 66 -192.17 -54.10 -77.76
N VAL A 67 -193.15 -53.19 -77.74
CA VAL A 67 -194.00 -52.85 -78.90
C VAL A 67 -194.11 -51.33 -79.06
N LEU A 68 -193.50 -50.82 -80.14
CA LEU A 68 -193.76 -49.50 -80.76
C LEU A 68 -193.60 -48.24 -79.89
N GLY A 69 -192.45 -48.05 -79.22
CA GLY A 69 -191.85 -46.74 -78.94
C GLY A 69 -192.58 -45.72 -78.04
N SER A 70 -193.84 -45.96 -77.69
CA SER A 70 -194.70 -45.06 -76.90
C SER A 70 -195.33 -45.77 -75.70
N SER A 71 -194.85 -46.97 -75.36
CA SER A 71 -195.26 -47.70 -74.16
C SER A 71 -194.68 -47.03 -72.91
N PRO A 72 -195.45 -46.86 -71.83
CA PRO A 72 -194.89 -46.50 -70.52
C PRO A 72 -193.82 -47.52 -70.10
N ALA A 73 -192.72 -47.03 -69.52
CA ALA A 73 -191.72 -47.88 -68.91
C ALA A 73 -191.94 -47.92 -67.38
N GLN A 74 -191.74 -49.08 -66.77
CA GLN A 74 -191.85 -49.27 -65.34
C GLN A 74 -190.45 -49.35 -64.73
N LEU A 75 -190.14 -48.39 -63.86
CA LEU A 75 -188.90 -48.27 -63.10
C LEU A 75 -189.13 -48.80 -61.69
N ASP A 76 -188.66 -50.00 -61.43
CA ASP A 76 -188.78 -50.68 -60.15
C ASP A 76 -187.48 -50.56 -59.34
N VAL A 77 -187.58 -50.10 -58.09
CA VAL A 77 -186.51 -50.29 -57.10
C VAL A 77 -186.72 -51.65 -56.45
N VAL A 78 -185.80 -52.58 -56.68
CA VAL A 78 -185.92 -53.98 -56.29
C VAL A 78 -184.80 -54.36 -55.31
N GLU A 79 -185.17 -54.87 -54.14
CA GLU A 79 -184.26 -55.58 -53.26
C GLU A 79 -184.24 -57.07 -53.62
N THR A 80 -183.05 -57.62 -53.83
CA THR A 80 -182.83 -59.03 -54.12
C THR A 80 -182.43 -59.77 -52.85
N ASN A 81 -183.30 -60.68 -52.40
CA ASN A 81 -183.03 -61.63 -51.33
C ASN A 81 -182.82 -63.04 -51.95
N PRO A 82 -181.97 -63.92 -51.38
CA PRO A 82 -181.71 -65.26 -51.91
C PRO A 82 -182.95 -66.15 -52.17
N PHE A 83 -184.11 -65.83 -51.61
CA PHE A 83 -185.37 -66.54 -51.87
C PHE A 83 -186.34 -65.79 -52.81
N LYS A 84 -186.29 -64.45 -52.89
CA LYS A 84 -187.22 -63.65 -53.71
C LYS A 84 -186.73 -62.22 -53.95
N HIS A 85 -187.27 -61.60 -55.00
CA HIS A 85 -187.19 -60.15 -55.18
C HIS A 85 -188.31 -59.44 -54.39
N LEU A 86 -188.04 -58.23 -53.91
CA LEU A 86 -188.97 -57.34 -53.21
C LEU A 86 -188.93 -55.95 -53.84
N THR A 87 -190.01 -55.53 -54.49
CA THR A 87 -190.12 -54.17 -55.03
C THR A 87 -190.45 -53.19 -53.90
N HIS A 88 -189.57 -52.22 -53.68
CA HIS A 88 -189.73 -51.14 -52.69
C HIS A 88 -190.54 -49.96 -53.24
N LEU A 89 -190.44 -49.72 -54.54
CA LEU A 89 -191.17 -48.67 -55.25
C LEU A 89 -191.27 -49.02 -56.74
N SER A 90 -192.42 -48.76 -57.37
CA SER A 90 -192.69 -49.07 -58.78
C SER A 90 -193.21 -47.83 -59.51
N LEU A 91 -192.38 -47.19 -60.33
CA LEU A 91 -192.74 -45.92 -60.97
C LEU A 91 -193.01 -46.12 -62.46
N ARG A 92 -194.20 -45.70 -62.92
CA ARG A 92 -194.56 -45.69 -64.34
C ARG A 92 -194.11 -44.39 -64.99
N LEU A 93 -192.97 -44.42 -65.69
CA LEU A 93 -192.48 -43.31 -66.50
C LEU A 93 -193.12 -43.35 -67.88
N LEU A 94 -193.34 -42.19 -68.47
CA LEU A 94 -193.77 -42.03 -69.86
C LEU A 94 -192.55 -41.69 -70.73
N PRO A 95 -192.42 -42.24 -71.95
CA PRO A 95 -191.45 -41.74 -72.91
C PRO A 95 -191.83 -40.30 -73.28
N ALA A 96 -190.87 -39.38 -73.22
CA ALA A 96 -191.11 -37.98 -73.50
C ALA A 96 -191.46 -37.77 -74.98
N ASN A 97 -192.43 -36.89 -75.25
CA ASN A 97 -192.77 -36.52 -76.61
C ASN A 97 -191.75 -35.54 -77.22
N ASP A 98 -191.82 -35.37 -78.54
CA ASP A 98 -191.01 -34.43 -79.34
C ASP A 98 -190.83 -33.03 -78.72
N ILE A 99 -191.87 -32.49 -78.05
CA ILE A 99 -191.85 -31.14 -77.49
C ILE A 99 -191.05 -31.13 -76.18
N GLU A 100 -191.25 -32.13 -75.32
CA GLU A 100 -190.49 -32.31 -74.09
C GLU A 100 -189.00 -32.58 -74.37
N VAL A 101 -188.69 -33.48 -75.31
CA VAL A 101 -187.30 -33.78 -75.73
C VAL A 101 -186.62 -32.52 -76.29
N LYS A 102 -187.29 -31.77 -77.17
CA LYS A 102 -186.74 -30.50 -77.71
C LYS A 102 -186.57 -29.43 -76.62
N THR A 103 -187.46 -29.37 -75.64
CA THR A 103 -187.37 -28.42 -74.52
C THR A 103 -186.23 -28.77 -73.56
N TYR A 104 -186.06 -30.05 -73.25
CA TYR A 104 -184.93 -30.58 -72.48
C TYR A 104 -183.60 -30.29 -73.20
N LEU A 105 -183.47 -30.70 -74.47
CA LEU A 105 -182.26 -30.47 -75.26
C LEU A 105 -181.93 -28.98 -75.46
N ALA A 106 -182.93 -28.13 -75.66
CA ALA A 106 -182.72 -26.68 -75.72
C ALA A 106 -182.19 -26.11 -74.39
N THR A 107 -182.66 -26.65 -73.26
CA THR A 107 -182.21 -26.27 -71.91
C THR A 107 -180.78 -26.73 -71.66
N CYS A 108 -180.46 -28.00 -71.92
CA CYS A 108 -179.09 -28.53 -71.78
C CYS A 108 -178.11 -27.81 -72.72
N LEU A 109 -178.49 -27.58 -73.98
CA LEU A 109 -177.66 -26.82 -74.93
C LEU A 109 -177.44 -25.36 -74.49
N LYS A 110 -178.40 -24.74 -73.79
CA LYS A 110 -178.23 -23.43 -73.18
C LYS A 110 -177.19 -23.50 -72.05
N CYS A 111 -177.38 -24.39 -71.07
CA CYS A 111 -176.45 -24.56 -69.95
C CYS A 111 -175.01 -24.82 -70.43
N ILE A 112 -174.82 -25.78 -71.35
CA ILE A 112 -173.51 -26.12 -71.93
C ILE A 112 -172.87 -24.92 -72.66
N LYS A 113 -173.66 -24.05 -73.32
CA LYS A 113 -173.15 -22.82 -73.94
C LYS A 113 -172.74 -21.78 -72.90
N GLU A 114 -173.52 -21.60 -71.84
CA GLU A 114 -173.23 -20.66 -70.76
C GLU A 114 -171.99 -21.11 -69.96
N GLU A 115 -171.87 -22.41 -69.66
CA GLU A 115 -170.67 -23.02 -69.06
C GLU A 115 -169.45 -22.90 -69.97
N LYS A 116 -169.56 -23.21 -71.27
CA LYS A 116 -168.47 -23.05 -72.23
C LYS A 116 -167.96 -21.60 -72.29
N LEU A 117 -168.85 -20.61 -72.27
CA LEU A 117 -168.49 -19.19 -72.23
C LEU A 117 -167.81 -18.82 -70.90
N MET A 118 -168.32 -19.33 -69.77
CA MET A 118 -167.72 -19.12 -68.45
C MET A 118 -166.31 -19.72 -68.36
N ILE A 119 -166.11 -20.95 -68.87
CA ILE A 119 -164.83 -21.65 -68.91
C ILE A 119 -163.86 -20.94 -69.85
N HIS A 120 -164.30 -20.52 -71.04
CA HIS A 120 -163.45 -19.76 -71.97
C HIS A 120 -163.01 -18.41 -71.38
N HIS A 121 -163.91 -17.69 -70.71
CA HIS A 121 -163.57 -16.44 -70.02
C HIS A 121 -162.60 -16.68 -68.85
N LYS A 122 -162.79 -17.74 -68.05
CA LYS A 122 -161.86 -18.14 -66.99
C LYS A 122 -160.47 -18.46 -67.56
N LEU A 123 -160.41 -19.30 -68.60
CA LEU A 123 -159.17 -19.69 -69.28
C LEU A 123 -158.41 -18.47 -69.80
N LYS A 124 -159.08 -17.61 -70.57
CA LYS A 124 -158.46 -16.38 -71.11
C LYS A 124 -157.97 -15.46 -70.00
N LYS A 125 -158.74 -15.27 -68.92
CA LYS A 125 -158.28 -14.45 -67.79
C LYS A 125 -157.01 -15.05 -67.16
N THR A 126 -156.97 -16.37 -66.94
CA THR A 126 -155.78 -17.04 -66.40
C THR A 126 -154.59 -16.93 -67.35
N GLU A 127 -154.80 -17.02 -68.66
CA GLU A 127 -153.77 -16.82 -69.69
C GLU A 127 -153.22 -15.37 -69.69
N ASP A 128 -154.10 -14.36 -69.67
CA ASP A 128 -153.75 -12.94 -69.55
C ASP A 128 -152.96 -12.66 -68.25
N ASP A 129 -153.41 -13.20 -67.11
CA ASP A 129 -152.79 -12.99 -65.80
C ASP A 129 -151.45 -13.72 -65.66
N LEU A 130 -151.31 -14.95 -66.19
CA LEU A 130 -150.03 -15.66 -66.25
C LEU A 130 -149.04 -14.97 -67.20
N THR A 131 -149.50 -14.46 -68.33
CA THR A 131 -148.65 -13.73 -69.29
C THR A 131 -148.10 -12.44 -68.68
N ARG A 132 -148.93 -11.71 -67.91
CA ARG A 132 -148.48 -10.55 -67.11
C ARG A 132 -147.43 -10.95 -66.07
N GLN A 133 -147.67 -12.02 -65.30
CA GLN A 133 -146.73 -12.50 -64.29
C GLN A 133 -145.39 -12.93 -64.90
N LEU A 134 -145.42 -13.60 -66.07
CA LEU A 134 -144.21 -13.99 -66.80
C LEU A 134 -143.44 -12.77 -67.30
N LEU A 135 -144.11 -11.74 -67.84
CA LEU A 135 -143.44 -10.49 -68.25
C LEU A 135 -142.80 -9.77 -67.05
N CYS A 136 -143.53 -9.60 -65.94
CA CYS A 136 -143.00 -8.93 -64.74
C CYS A 136 -141.82 -9.69 -64.12
N THR A 137 -141.89 -11.02 -64.04
CA THR A 137 -140.78 -11.83 -63.52
C THR A 137 -139.58 -11.85 -64.46
N GLN A 138 -139.78 -11.89 -65.79
CA GLN A 138 -138.71 -11.78 -66.78
C GLN A 138 -138.01 -10.41 -66.74
N GLN A 139 -138.76 -9.32 -66.55
CA GLN A 139 -138.19 -7.97 -66.36
C GLN A 139 -137.37 -7.88 -65.08
N SER A 140 -137.94 -8.29 -63.94
CA SER A 140 -137.23 -8.24 -62.64
C SER A 140 -135.99 -9.16 -62.61
N LEU A 141 -136.05 -10.32 -63.27
CA LEU A 141 -134.89 -11.21 -63.45
C LEU A 141 -133.78 -10.55 -64.28
N ASN A 142 -134.14 -9.81 -65.34
CA ASN A 142 -133.17 -9.09 -66.16
C ASN A 142 -132.52 -7.93 -65.37
N GLU A 143 -133.31 -7.13 -64.65
CA GLU A 143 -132.82 -6.07 -63.75
C GLU A 143 -131.84 -6.63 -62.71
N LYS A 144 -132.22 -7.72 -62.03
CA LYS A 144 -131.37 -8.37 -61.02
C LYS A 144 -130.13 -9.03 -61.62
N SER A 145 -130.18 -9.48 -62.88
CA SER A 145 -129.00 -9.98 -63.59
C SER A 145 -128.00 -8.87 -63.91
N ILE A 146 -128.49 -7.69 -64.32
CA ILE A 146 -127.66 -6.50 -64.58
C ILE A 146 -127.05 -5.97 -63.28
N GLU A 147 -127.83 -5.86 -62.20
CA GLU A 147 -127.34 -5.46 -60.88
C GLU A 147 -126.25 -6.41 -60.36
N LEU A 148 -126.46 -7.72 -60.50
CA LEU A 148 -125.51 -8.75 -60.10
C LEU A 148 -124.21 -8.72 -60.92
N GLU A 149 -124.28 -8.44 -62.22
CA GLU A 149 -123.07 -8.31 -63.05
C GLU A 149 -122.31 -7.00 -62.77
N ASN A 150 -123.04 -5.90 -62.54
CA ASN A 150 -122.44 -4.64 -62.08
C ASN A 150 -121.68 -4.85 -60.76
N LEU A 151 -122.31 -5.49 -59.75
CA LEU A 151 -121.69 -5.79 -58.46
C LEU A 151 -120.46 -6.71 -58.58
N LYS A 152 -120.47 -7.72 -59.48
CA LYS A 152 -119.27 -8.51 -59.79
C LYS A 152 -118.17 -7.63 -60.38
N SER A 153 -118.50 -6.77 -61.35
CA SER A 153 -117.51 -5.93 -62.03
C SER A 153 -116.87 -4.93 -61.07
N GLU A 154 -117.66 -4.33 -60.18
CA GLU A 154 -117.16 -3.42 -59.15
C GLU A 154 -116.31 -4.16 -58.12
N SER A 155 -116.80 -5.30 -57.59
CA SER A 155 -116.03 -6.13 -56.65
C SER A 155 -114.69 -6.59 -57.24
N SER A 156 -114.68 -7.02 -58.51
CA SER A 156 -113.46 -7.38 -59.24
C SER A 156 -112.50 -6.19 -59.40
N SER A 157 -113.05 -5.01 -59.72
CA SER A 157 -112.28 -3.76 -59.81
C SER A 157 -111.67 -3.38 -58.46
N GLN A 158 -112.45 -3.35 -57.37
CA GLN A 158 -111.99 -3.09 -56.00
C GLN A 158 -110.92 -4.10 -55.56
N ILE A 159 -111.12 -5.40 -55.83
CA ILE A 159 -110.15 -6.46 -55.53
C ILE A 159 -108.85 -6.26 -56.33
N SER A 160 -108.93 -5.87 -57.60
CA SER A 160 -107.74 -5.60 -58.43
C SER A 160 -106.97 -4.36 -57.95
N SER A 161 -107.68 -3.30 -57.59
CA SER A 161 -107.12 -2.06 -57.06
C SER A 161 -106.41 -2.29 -55.73
N LEU A 162 -107.08 -2.92 -54.77
CA LEU A 162 -106.50 -3.26 -53.46
C LEU A 162 -105.29 -4.20 -53.58
N LYS A 163 -105.34 -5.19 -54.48
CA LYS A 163 -104.17 -6.06 -54.76
C LYS A 163 -103.01 -5.26 -55.35
N SER A 164 -103.28 -4.33 -56.28
CA SER A 164 -102.25 -3.47 -56.88
C SER A 164 -101.62 -2.55 -55.83
N GLN A 165 -102.44 -1.88 -55.01
CA GLN A 165 -101.98 -1.01 -53.94
C GLN A 165 -101.13 -1.78 -52.91
N HIS A 166 -101.64 -2.90 -52.38
CA HIS A 166 -100.92 -3.71 -51.39
C HIS A 166 -99.60 -4.28 -51.96
N THR A 167 -99.56 -4.64 -53.25
CA THR A 167 -98.32 -5.06 -53.92
C THR A 167 -97.32 -3.91 -54.05
N ALA A 168 -97.78 -2.70 -54.38
CA ALA A 168 -96.95 -1.51 -54.44
C ALA A 168 -96.40 -1.12 -53.05
N GLU A 169 -97.25 -1.14 -52.02
CA GLU A 169 -96.87 -0.86 -50.62
C GLU A 169 -95.80 -1.85 -50.14
N ILE A 170 -96.01 -3.16 -50.32
CA ILE A 170 -95.02 -4.21 -50.02
C ILE A 170 -93.72 -3.97 -50.79
N SER A 171 -93.78 -3.60 -52.07
CA SER A 171 -92.57 -3.34 -52.86
C SER A 171 -91.77 -2.15 -52.33
N SER A 172 -92.44 -1.04 -51.97
CA SER A 172 -91.77 0.14 -51.42
C SER A 172 -91.21 -0.10 -50.02
N GLU A 173 -91.92 -0.86 -49.17
CA GLU A 173 -91.44 -1.14 -47.81
C GLU A 173 -90.28 -2.13 -47.81
N LYS A 174 -90.31 -3.12 -48.71
CA LYS A 174 -89.16 -3.99 -48.99
C LYS A 174 -87.97 -3.19 -49.51
N GLU A 175 -88.19 -2.22 -50.40
CA GLU A 175 -87.12 -1.35 -50.90
C GLU A 175 -86.53 -0.49 -49.77
N LYS A 176 -87.35 0.20 -48.97
CA LYS A 176 -86.90 0.97 -47.80
C LYS A 176 -86.08 0.11 -46.83
N ALA A 177 -86.58 -1.09 -46.51
CA ALA A 177 -85.87 -2.03 -45.63
C ALA A 177 -84.51 -2.47 -46.22
N GLN A 178 -84.46 -2.72 -47.54
CA GLN A 178 -83.22 -3.07 -48.24
C GLN A 178 -82.22 -1.90 -48.32
N GLN A 179 -82.70 -0.67 -48.56
CA GLN A 179 -81.89 0.55 -48.53
C GLN A 179 -81.33 0.80 -47.11
N ALA A 180 -82.16 0.71 -46.07
CA ALA A 180 -81.75 0.89 -44.68
C ALA A 180 -80.74 -0.18 -44.24
N TYR A 181 -80.95 -1.45 -44.63
CA TYR A 181 -79.99 -2.53 -44.39
C TYR A 181 -78.64 -2.26 -45.08
N SER A 182 -78.66 -1.81 -46.34
CA SER A 182 -77.44 -1.45 -47.07
C SER A 182 -76.69 -0.28 -46.44
N GLN A 183 -77.40 0.74 -45.94
CA GLN A 183 -76.80 1.88 -45.24
C GLN A 183 -76.17 1.43 -43.90
N LEU A 184 -76.86 0.61 -43.12
CA LEU A 184 -76.34 0.06 -41.86
C LEU A 184 -75.08 -0.79 -42.10
N LEU A 185 -75.10 -1.67 -43.10
CA LEU A 185 -73.95 -2.48 -43.48
C LEU A 185 -72.74 -1.62 -43.89
N GLN A 186 -72.98 -0.57 -44.70
CA GLN A 186 -71.93 0.38 -45.10
C GLN A 186 -71.36 1.15 -43.89
N GLN A 187 -72.20 1.58 -42.94
CA GLN A 187 -71.75 2.23 -41.72
C GLN A 187 -70.91 1.29 -40.84
N CYS A 188 -71.35 0.04 -40.65
CA CYS A 188 -70.59 -0.96 -39.89
C CYS A 188 -69.25 -1.28 -40.57
N GLU A 189 -69.20 -1.41 -41.91
CA GLU A 189 -67.93 -1.57 -42.62
C GLU A 189 -67.01 -0.35 -42.48
N GLN A 190 -67.55 0.86 -42.55
CA GLN A 190 -66.77 2.10 -42.42
C GLN A 190 -66.17 2.22 -41.01
N GLN A 191 -66.99 2.03 -39.97
CA GLN A 191 -66.53 2.00 -38.58
C GLN A 191 -65.47 0.90 -38.37
N ARG A 192 -65.65 -0.29 -38.94
CA ARG A 192 -64.65 -1.36 -38.85
C ARG A 192 -63.31 -0.96 -39.46
N LYS A 193 -63.31 -0.36 -40.67
CA LYS A 193 -62.11 0.14 -41.35
C LYS A 193 -61.43 1.28 -40.58
N GLU A 194 -62.20 2.14 -39.93
CA GLU A 194 -61.68 3.22 -39.07
C GLU A 194 -61.02 2.67 -37.80
N PHE A 195 -61.65 1.71 -37.11
CA PHE A 195 -61.05 1.02 -35.96
C PHE A 195 -59.81 0.21 -36.36
N GLU A 196 -59.87 -0.55 -37.46
CA GLU A 196 -58.72 -1.29 -38.02
C GLU A 196 -57.55 -0.34 -38.32
N SER A 197 -57.79 0.79 -39.00
CA SER A 197 -56.77 1.80 -39.29
C SER A 197 -56.20 2.46 -38.03
N SER A 198 -57.04 2.73 -37.03
CA SER A 198 -56.62 3.31 -35.75
C SER A 198 -55.73 2.35 -34.96
N LEU A 199 -56.15 1.08 -34.84
CA LEU A 199 -55.38 0.03 -34.19
C LEU A 199 -54.05 -0.25 -34.91
N GLN A 200 -54.05 -0.24 -36.25
CA GLN A 200 -52.83 -0.39 -37.05
C GLN A 200 -51.84 0.76 -36.80
N LYS A 201 -52.30 2.01 -36.77
CA LYS A 201 -51.47 3.19 -36.46
C LYS A 201 -50.90 3.12 -35.04
N ASN A 202 -51.73 2.78 -34.05
CA ASN A 202 -51.30 2.64 -32.66
C ASN A 202 -50.27 1.50 -32.49
N SER A 203 -50.50 0.36 -33.15
CA SER A 203 -49.55 -0.75 -33.20
C SER A 203 -48.20 -0.34 -33.82
N GLN A 204 -48.22 0.39 -34.94
CA GLN A 204 -47.01 0.92 -35.58
C GLN A 204 -46.25 1.91 -34.69
N GLN A 205 -46.95 2.81 -33.98
CA GLN A 205 -46.32 3.76 -33.04
C GLN A 205 -45.74 3.07 -31.80
N ILE A 206 -46.42 2.04 -31.27
CA ILE A 206 -45.88 1.25 -30.15
C ILE A 206 -44.66 0.45 -30.61
N GLN A 207 -44.68 -0.12 -31.83
CA GLN A 207 -43.55 -0.85 -32.38
C GLN A 207 -42.35 0.06 -32.69
N SER A 208 -42.55 1.26 -33.24
CA SER A 208 -41.43 2.19 -33.47
C SER A 208 -40.80 2.61 -32.15
N ARG A 209 -41.62 2.96 -31.15
CA ARG A 209 -41.16 3.31 -29.80
C ARG A 209 -40.48 2.14 -29.07
N LEU A 210 -40.92 0.90 -29.30
CA LEU A 210 -40.22 -0.29 -28.81
C LEU A 210 -38.81 -0.36 -29.41
N ASN A 211 -38.71 -0.32 -30.74
CA ASN A 211 -37.43 -0.39 -31.46
C ASN A 211 -36.47 0.75 -31.06
N GLU A 212 -36.99 1.97 -30.87
CA GLU A 212 -36.24 3.15 -30.37
C GLU A 212 -35.68 2.90 -28.96
N LEU A 213 -36.50 2.36 -28.04
CA LEU A 213 -36.08 2.05 -26.67
C LEU A 213 -35.11 0.87 -26.62
N GLU A 214 -35.30 -0.16 -27.44
CA GLU A 214 -34.39 -1.30 -27.57
C GLU A 214 -33.01 -0.86 -28.09
N GLN A 215 -32.98 -0.06 -29.16
CA GLN A 215 -31.72 0.48 -29.69
C GLN A 215 -31.07 1.42 -28.66
N SER A 216 -31.83 2.31 -28.01
CA SER A 216 -31.31 3.19 -26.96
C SER A 216 -30.74 2.40 -25.76
N ASN A 217 -31.37 1.30 -25.38
CA ASN A 217 -30.90 0.43 -24.30
C ASN A 217 -29.62 -0.30 -24.70
N LYS A 218 -29.54 -0.86 -25.92
CA LYS A 218 -28.30 -1.43 -26.47
C LYS A 218 -27.16 -0.40 -26.51
N ASP A 219 -27.44 0.80 -26.98
CA ASP A 219 -26.54 1.95 -27.01
C ASP A 219 -25.98 2.30 -25.61
N LEU A 220 -26.85 2.34 -24.60
CA LEU A 220 -26.47 2.57 -23.21
C LEU A 220 -25.68 1.39 -22.62
N LEU A 221 -26.05 0.14 -22.95
CA LEU A 221 -25.34 -1.07 -22.55
C LEU A 221 -23.90 -1.08 -23.09
N GLU A 222 -23.71 -0.74 -24.37
CA GLU A 222 -22.39 -0.61 -24.97
C GLU A 222 -21.57 0.51 -24.34
N ARG A 223 -22.17 1.68 -24.06
CA ARG A 223 -21.50 2.77 -23.32
C ARG A 223 -21.11 2.32 -21.90
N ARG A 224 -21.97 1.56 -21.21
CA ARG A 224 -21.70 0.99 -19.88
C ARG A 224 -20.51 0.04 -19.91
N TYR A 225 -20.47 -0.92 -20.84
CA TYR A 225 -19.33 -1.85 -20.96
C TYR A 225 -18.01 -1.14 -21.32
N LYS A 226 -18.05 -0.12 -22.19
CA LYS A 226 -16.88 0.71 -22.53
C LYS A 226 -16.37 1.46 -21.29
N ALA A 227 -17.26 2.08 -20.52
CA ALA A 227 -16.91 2.74 -19.25
C ALA A 227 -16.38 1.76 -18.19
N GLU A 228 -16.98 0.58 -18.05
CA GLU A 228 -16.52 -0.50 -17.16
C GLU A 228 -15.11 -1.00 -17.51
N SER A 229 -14.76 -1.05 -18.80
CA SER A 229 -13.38 -1.35 -19.23
C SER A 229 -12.43 -0.23 -18.80
N THR A 230 -12.72 1.03 -19.15
CA THR A 230 -11.84 2.15 -18.80
C THR A 230 -11.67 2.32 -17.29
N VAL A 231 -12.71 2.06 -16.49
CA VAL A 231 -12.61 2.08 -15.01
C VAL A 231 -11.74 0.93 -14.50
N ARG A 232 -11.82 -0.28 -15.09
CA ARG A 232 -10.94 -1.40 -14.75
C ARG A 232 -9.48 -1.12 -15.10
N GLU A 233 -9.23 -0.57 -16.28
CA GLU A 233 -7.89 -0.17 -16.75
C GLU A 233 -7.28 0.95 -15.90
N LEU A 234 -8.08 1.96 -15.55
CA LEU A 234 -7.64 3.06 -14.67
C LEU A 234 -7.36 2.58 -13.25
N ARG A 235 -8.19 1.67 -12.70
CA ARG A 235 -7.92 1.04 -11.39
C ARG A 235 -6.62 0.24 -11.40
N ALA A 236 -6.34 -0.54 -12.44
CA ALA A 236 -5.09 -1.29 -12.56
C ALA A 236 -3.87 -0.35 -12.67
N LYS A 237 -3.97 0.73 -13.48
CA LYS A 237 -2.91 1.76 -13.57
C LYS A 237 -2.69 2.47 -12.23
N TYR A 238 -3.77 2.80 -11.53
CA TYR A 238 -3.73 3.45 -10.22
C TYR A 238 -3.07 2.56 -9.16
N GLN A 239 -3.46 1.28 -9.08
CA GLN A 239 -2.80 0.31 -8.19
C GLN A 239 -1.31 0.18 -8.49
N ASN A 240 -0.92 0.05 -9.76
CA ASN A 240 0.50 -0.02 -10.13
C ASN A 240 1.29 1.22 -9.67
N LEU A 241 0.69 2.41 -9.78
CA LEU A 241 1.28 3.67 -9.33
C LEU A 241 1.33 3.78 -7.79
N GLU A 242 0.32 3.26 -7.06
CA GLU A 242 0.38 3.14 -5.60
C GLU A 242 1.49 2.19 -5.15
N GLU A 243 1.68 1.05 -5.83
CA GLU A 243 2.78 0.12 -5.56
C GLU A 243 4.15 0.74 -5.89
N GLU A 244 4.28 1.51 -6.98
CA GLU A 244 5.50 2.25 -7.33
C GLU A 244 5.81 3.37 -6.32
N LEU A 245 4.79 4.12 -5.88
CA LEU A 245 4.91 5.11 -4.82
C LEU A 245 5.35 4.45 -3.51
N GLN A 246 4.72 3.34 -3.11
CA GLN A 246 5.08 2.62 -1.89
C GLN A 246 6.52 2.08 -1.94
N ARG A 247 6.98 1.58 -3.09
CA ARG A 247 8.40 1.18 -3.31
C ARG A 247 9.34 2.39 -3.18
N ALA A 248 8.94 3.55 -3.69
CA ALA A 248 9.71 4.78 -3.58
C ALA A 248 9.77 5.29 -2.12
N GLU A 249 8.65 5.32 -1.40
CA GLU A 249 8.57 5.68 0.02
C GLU A 249 9.41 4.75 0.90
N GLN A 250 9.35 3.44 0.66
CA GLN A 250 10.21 2.46 1.33
C GLN A 250 11.69 2.75 1.07
N LYS A 251 12.08 3.11 -0.16
CA LYS A 251 13.45 3.45 -0.52
C LYS A 251 13.92 4.80 0.06
N VAL A 252 13.06 5.81 0.11
CA VAL A 252 13.32 7.07 0.82
C VAL A 252 13.49 6.80 2.32
N THR A 253 12.66 5.92 2.89
CA THR A 253 12.77 5.52 4.30
C THR A 253 14.05 4.74 4.59
N SER A 254 14.49 3.84 3.71
CA SER A 254 15.76 3.13 3.88
C SER A 254 16.96 4.07 3.74
N LEU A 255 16.97 4.94 2.73
CA LEU A 255 18.01 5.95 2.53
C LEU A 255 18.07 6.96 3.68
N GLY A 256 16.94 7.35 4.26
CA GLY A 256 16.90 8.20 5.44
C GLY A 256 17.51 7.55 6.68
N ARG A 257 17.29 6.24 6.88
CA ARG A 257 17.96 5.45 7.94
C ARG A 257 19.45 5.27 7.69
N GLU A 258 19.83 5.02 6.43
CA GLU A 258 21.22 4.88 5.99
C GLU A 258 21.99 6.19 6.19
N ASN A 259 21.42 7.34 5.77
CA ASN A 259 22.00 8.65 6.03
C ASN A 259 22.11 8.91 7.54
N SER A 260 21.06 8.64 8.32
CA SER A 260 21.10 8.80 9.79
C SER A 260 22.21 7.95 10.44
N ALA A 261 22.48 6.75 9.91
CA ALA A 261 23.55 5.88 10.38
C ALA A 261 24.95 6.38 9.94
N LEU A 262 25.06 6.92 8.72
CA LEU A 262 26.28 7.54 8.22
C LEU A 262 26.58 8.86 8.95
N ASP A 263 25.59 9.68 9.28
CA ASP A 263 25.72 10.88 10.11
C ASP A 263 26.23 10.52 11.52
N ALA A 264 25.70 9.44 12.11
CA ALA A 264 26.15 8.92 13.39
C ALA A 264 27.60 8.37 13.32
N GLU A 265 27.94 7.60 12.27
CA GLU A 265 29.32 7.14 12.07
C GLU A 265 30.27 8.32 11.83
N CYS A 266 29.90 9.30 11.01
CA CYS A 266 30.68 10.51 10.79
C CYS A 266 30.91 11.26 12.10
N HIS A 267 29.90 11.40 12.95
CA HIS A 267 30.05 12.07 14.24
C HIS A 267 30.90 11.25 15.25
N ASP A 268 30.86 9.92 15.21
CA ASP A 268 31.76 9.08 16.03
C ASP A 268 33.21 9.08 15.48
N LYS A 269 33.40 9.13 14.16
CA LYS A 269 34.70 9.37 13.53
C LYS A 269 35.23 10.76 13.85
N GLU A 270 34.37 11.77 13.93
CA GLU A 270 34.71 13.14 14.34
C GLU A 270 35.10 13.20 15.82
N LYS A 271 34.40 12.50 16.72
CA LYS A 271 34.82 12.34 18.13
C LYS A 271 36.21 11.70 18.23
N GLU A 272 36.45 10.59 17.53
CA GLU A 272 37.76 9.91 17.57
C GLU A 272 38.84 10.74 16.88
N MET A 273 38.52 11.49 15.81
CA MET A 273 39.42 12.48 15.21
C MET A 273 39.78 13.58 16.19
N ASN A 274 38.80 14.18 16.88
CA ASN A 274 39.03 15.23 17.88
C ASN A 274 39.84 14.71 19.08
N ARG A 275 39.61 13.45 19.49
CA ARG A 275 40.41 12.75 20.51
C ARG A 275 41.84 12.51 20.04
N LEU A 276 42.04 12.09 18.79
CA LEU A 276 43.36 11.89 18.19
C LEU A 276 44.09 13.21 17.98
N GLN A 277 43.41 14.28 17.56
CA GLN A 277 43.94 15.65 17.49
C GLN A 277 44.34 16.16 18.87
N THR A 278 43.51 15.96 19.90
CA THR A 278 43.85 16.30 21.30
C THR A 278 45.09 15.54 21.75
N ARG A 279 45.18 14.24 21.43
CA ARG A 279 46.35 13.42 21.75
C ARG A 279 47.59 13.83 20.95
N LEU A 280 47.44 14.25 19.69
CA LEU A 280 48.51 14.83 18.88
C LEU A 280 49.02 16.12 19.51
N ALA A 281 48.14 17.07 19.84
CA ALA A 281 48.52 18.32 20.49
C ALA A 281 49.23 18.11 21.84
N VAL A 282 48.81 17.11 22.62
CA VAL A 282 49.52 16.68 23.84
C VAL A 282 50.91 16.09 23.52
N LEU A 283 51.03 15.24 22.51
CA LEU A 283 52.32 14.66 22.10
C LEU A 283 53.26 15.68 21.47
N GLU A 284 52.75 16.64 20.71
CA GLU A 284 53.47 17.78 20.14
C GLU A 284 53.96 18.71 21.24
N GLN A 285 53.14 18.97 22.27
CA GLN A 285 53.54 19.74 23.44
C GLN A 285 54.57 18.97 24.29
N GLU A 286 54.40 17.67 24.52
CA GLU A 286 55.42 16.81 25.14
C GLU A 286 56.73 16.83 24.37
N LEU A 287 56.69 16.79 23.03
CA LEU A 287 57.87 16.81 22.18
C LEU A 287 58.56 18.17 22.22
N LYS A 288 57.79 19.26 22.20
CA LYS A 288 58.26 20.64 22.38
C LYS A 288 58.85 20.91 23.77
N ASP A 289 58.31 20.28 24.81
CA ASP A 289 58.86 20.35 26.17
C ASP A 289 60.13 19.50 26.32
N LYS A 290 60.21 18.35 25.62
CA LYS A 290 61.46 17.57 25.47
C LYS A 290 62.50 18.33 24.65
N ASP A 291 62.12 19.04 23.59
CA ASP A 291 63.03 19.88 22.80
C ASP A 291 63.53 21.08 23.63
N GLN A 292 62.69 21.71 24.45
CA GLN A 292 63.13 22.71 25.44
C GLN A 292 64.04 22.11 26.51
N LEU A 293 63.79 20.88 26.96
CA LEU A 293 64.68 20.17 27.88
C LEU A 293 66.03 19.86 27.23
N VAL A 294 66.04 19.42 25.97
CA VAL A 294 67.25 19.15 25.18
C VAL A 294 68.00 20.45 24.88
N LEU A 295 67.32 21.56 24.56
CA LEU A 295 67.93 22.87 24.42
C LEU A 295 68.59 23.31 25.73
N ARG A 296 67.89 23.28 26.88
CA ARG A 296 68.50 23.58 28.19
C ARG A 296 69.64 22.63 28.53
N SER A 297 69.52 21.34 28.20
CA SER A 297 70.58 20.35 28.40
C SER A 297 71.80 20.66 27.52
N ASN A 298 71.60 21.12 26.29
CA ASN A 298 72.66 21.54 25.38
C ASN A 298 73.27 22.89 25.78
N GLU A 299 72.50 23.82 26.34
CA GLU A 299 72.99 25.06 26.95
C GLU A 299 73.85 24.79 28.19
N ILE A 300 73.40 23.89 29.08
CA ILE A 300 74.17 23.44 30.25
C ILE A 300 75.42 22.67 29.81
N LEU A 301 75.31 21.79 28.80
CA LEU A 301 76.44 21.03 28.28
C LEU A 301 77.43 21.95 27.57
N ALA A 302 76.97 22.95 26.81
CA ALA A 302 77.82 23.99 26.22
C ALA A 302 78.51 24.84 27.30
N ALA A 303 77.80 25.27 28.35
CA ALA A 303 78.40 25.97 29.49
C ALA A 303 79.42 25.09 30.25
N THR A 304 79.20 23.77 30.28
CA THR A 304 80.16 22.80 30.83
C THR A 304 81.36 22.61 29.89
N GLN A 305 81.14 22.67 28.57
CA GLN A 305 82.18 22.66 27.53
C GLN A 305 83.04 23.94 27.60
N GLU A 306 82.42 25.09 27.88
CA GLU A 306 83.04 26.40 28.09
C GLU A 306 83.88 26.39 29.38
N GLN A 307 83.33 25.89 30.50
CA GLN A 307 84.10 25.67 31.74
C GLN A 307 85.26 24.69 31.52
N LYS A 308 85.05 23.61 30.74
CA LYS A 308 86.11 22.68 30.34
C LYS A 308 87.19 23.39 29.52
N ALA A 309 86.83 24.21 28.53
CA ALA A 309 87.78 24.98 27.74
C ALA A 309 88.55 26.04 28.57
N VAL A 310 87.91 26.66 29.57
CA VAL A 310 88.57 27.55 30.53
C VAL A 310 89.53 26.79 31.46
N LEU A 311 89.17 25.57 31.89
CA LEU A 311 90.03 24.70 32.69
C LEU A 311 91.20 24.11 31.88
N GLU A 312 90.96 23.69 30.64
CA GLU A 312 92.01 23.26 29.70
C GLU A 312 92.93 24.43 29.36
N GLY A 313 92.40 25.63 29.07
CA GLY A 313 93.21 26.84 28.90
C GLY A 313 93.95 27.29 30.17
N SER A 314 93.51 26.88 31.35
CA SER A 314 94.21 27.07 32.63
C SER A 314 95.32 26.03 32.82
N ALA A 315 95.07 24.77 32.42
CA ALA A 315 96.07 23.71 32.39
C ALA A 315 97.17 24.00 31.35
N GLU A 316 96.82 24.45 30.14
CA GLU A 316 97.72 24.89 29.07
C GLU A 316 98.61 26.05 29.55
N LYS A 317 98.03 27.05 30.22
CA LYS A 317 98.80 28.16 30.83
C LYS A 317 99.77 27.65 31.90
N LYS A 318 99.35 26.71 32.76
CA LYS A 318 100.24 26.06 33.74
C LYS A 318 101.32 25.21 33.07
N GLN A 319 101.02 24.51 31.99
CA GLN A 319 101.96 23.69 31.23
C GLN A 319 103.01 24.56 30.52
N VAL A 320 102.60 25.69 29.93
CA VAL A 320 103.51 26.71 29.39
C VAL A 320 104.33 27.40 30.48
N GLN A 321 103.78 27.57 31.69
CA GLN A 321 104.50 28.14 32.83
C GLN A 321 105.50 27.15 33.44
N ILE A 322 105.18 25.86 33.48
CA ILE A 322 106.11 24.76 33.78
C ILE A 322 107.20 24.70 32.72
N GLY A 323 106.86 24.69 31.43
CA GLY A 323 107.84 24.71 30.34
C GLY A 323 108.76 25.94 30.36
N LYS A 324 108.28 27.10 30.80
CA LYS A 324 109.11 28.29 31.07
C LYS A 324 110.04 28.10 32.27
N LEU A 325 109.55 27.49 33.36
CA LEU A 325 110.38 27.16 34.52
C LEU A 325 111.44 26.09 34.19
N GLU A 326 111.10 25.06 33.43
CA GLU A 326 112.02 24.06 32.89
C GLU A 326 113.03 24.66 31.91
N ALA A 327 112.62 25.63 31.08
CA ALA A 327 113.53 26.39 30.23
C ALA A 327 114.50 27.25 31.05
N THR A 328 114.04 27.93 32.11
CA THR A 328 114.95 28.64 33.03
C THR A 328 115.83 27.71 33.84
N ILE A 329 115.35 26.51 34.21
CA ILE A 329 116.18 25.48 34.88
C ILE A 329 117.21 24.90 33.91
N LYS A 330 116.88 24.68 32.63
CA LYS A 330 117.86 24.35 31.59
C LYS A 330 118.84 25.49 31.32
N SER A 331 118.40 26.75 31.38
CA SER A 331 119.27 27.93 31.25
C SER A 331 120.24 28.03 32.42
N LEU A 332 119.74 27.97 33.66
CA LEU A 332 120.53 27.95 34.89
C LEU A 332 121.41 26.70 35.00
N SER A 333 121.00 25.56 34.45
CA SER A 333 121.83 24.36 34.33
C SER A 333 122.94 24.53 33.27
N SER A 334 122.67 25.20 32.15
CA SER A 334 123.66 25.59 31.15
C SER A 334 124.64 26.63 31.69
N GLU A 335 124.17 27.57 32.50
CA GLU A 335 125.01 28.56 33.20
C GLU A 335 125.76 27.94 34.38
N LEU A 336 125.20 26.95 35.08
CA LEU A 336 125.92 26.13 36.06
C LEU A 336 126.91 25.17 35.40
N LEU A 337 126.69 24.72 34.16
CA LEU A 337 127.67 23.96 33.38
C LEU A 337 128.79 24.86 32.87
N LYS A 338 128.47 26.07 32.37
CA LYS A 338 129.48 27.10 32.07
C LYS A 338 130.23 27.54 33.31
N ALA A 339 129.57 27.67 34.47
CA ALA A 339 130.21 27.95 35.75
C ALA A 339 131.04 26.75 36.21
N ASN A 340 130.61 25.50 35.99
CA ASN A 340 131.41 24.31 36.28
C ASN A 340 132.59 24.13 35.31
N ASP A 341 132.52 24.61 34.07
CA ASP A 341 133.64 24.60 33.12
C ASP A 341 134.57 25.81 33.31
N ILE A 342 134.05 26.94 33.82
CA ILE A 342 134.85 28.04 34.38
C ILE A 342 135.51 27.58 35.69
N ILE A 343 134.84 26.78 36.52
CA ILE A 343 135.43 26.16 37.72
C ILE A 343 136.38 25.04 37.34
N LYS A 344 136.19 24.25 36.28
CA LYS A 344 137.21 23.31 35.76
C LYS A 344 138.37 24.05 35.12
N LYS A 345 138.17 25.22 34.51
CA LYS A 345 139.27 26.13 34.12
C LYS A 345 139.99 26.62 35.36
N LEU A 346 139.32 27.26 36.32
CA LEU A 346 139.94 27.77 37.56
C LEU A 346 140.53 26.66 38.45
N GLN A 347 140.01 25.43 38.42
CA GLN A 347 140.57 24.25 39.08
C GLN A 347 141.69 23.61 38.27
N GLY A 348 141.67 23.72 36.93
CA GLY A 348 142.74 23.31 36.03
C GLY A 348 143.92 24.29 36.05
N ASP A 349 143.63 25.58 36.18
CA ASP A 349 144.55 26.67 36.45
C ASP A 349 145.04 26.56 37.88
N LEU A 350 144.21 26.23 38.88
CA LEU A 350 144.71 25.82 40.20
C LEU A 350 145.52 24.52 40.14
N LYS A 351 145.24 23.54 39.26
CA LYS A 351 146.08 22.33 39.12
C LYS A 351 147.41 22.62 38.43
N THR A 352 147.43 23.56 37.50
CA THR A 352 148.60 23.98 36.72
C THR A 352 149.44 24.99 37.52
N LEU A 353 148.79 25.86 38.29
CA LEU A 353 149.43 26.75 39.24
C LEU A 353 149.87 25.99 40.49
N MET A 354 149.14 24.97 40.97
CA MET A 354 149.61 24.01 41.99
C MET A 354 150.68 23.07 41.41
N GLY A 355 150.71 22.84 40.09
CA GLY A 355 151.83 22.19 39.40
C GLY A 355 153.07 23.07 39.42
N LYS A 356 152.92 24.34 39.02
CA LYS A 356 153.96 25.38 39.17
C LYS A 356 154.31 25.67 40.62
N LEU A 357 153.40 25.52 41.58
CA LEU A 357 153.62 25.69 43.02
C LEU A 357 154.16 24.42 43.68
N LYS A 358 154.00 23.22 43.09
CA LYS A 358 154.70 22.00 43.51
C LYS A 358 156.09 21.88 42.88
N LEU A 359 156.29 22.40 41.67
CA LEU A 359 157.63 22.59 41.12
C LEU A 359 158.35 23.75 41.83
N LYS A 360 157.65 24.86 42.08
CA LYS A 360 158.16 25.95 42.93
C LYS A 360 158.33 25.49 44.36
N ASN A 361 157.47 24.67 44.98
CA ASN A 361 157.76 24.08 46.29
C ASN A 361 158.77 22.93 46.23
N ALA A 362 159.09 22.33 45.08
CA ALA A 362 160.23 21.42 44.99
C ALA A 362 161.54 22.21 44.97
N VAL A 363 161.60 23.28 44.18
CA VAL A 363 162.71 24.24 44.14
C VAL A 363 162.81 25.04 45.44
N THR A 364 161.69 25.40 46.05
CA THR A 364 161.59 26.16 47.29
C THR A 364 161.72 25.26 48.51
N VAL A 365 161.36 23.96 48.50
CA VAL A 365 161.79 23.02 49.57
C VAL A 365 163.23 22.55 49.36
N GLN A 366 163.82 22.70 48.16
CA GLN A 366 165.28 22.61 48.00
C GLN A 366 165.98 23.89 48.47
N GLN A 367 165.45 25.09 48.18
CA GLN A 367 165.97 26.36 48.67
C GLN A 367 165.69 26.57 50.16
N GLU A 368 164.61 26.03 50.72
CA GLU A 368 164.27 25.97 52.15
C GLU A 368 164.92 24.77 52.82
N LYS A 369 165.43 23.76 52.10
CA LYS A 369 166.46 22.88 52.66
C LYS A 369 167.79 23.60 52.75
N LEU A 370 168.20 24.32 51.71
CA LEU A 370 169.42 25.12 51.71
C LEU A 370 169.36 26.25 52.76
N ILE A 371 168.19 26.89 52.89
CA ILE A 371 167.91 27.92 53.88
C ILE A 371 167.65 27.30 55.25
N SER A 372 166.99 26.15 55.41
CA SER A 372 166.88 25.47 56.73
C SER A 372 168.19 24.83 57.19
N GLU A 373 169.11 24.47 56.30
CA GLU A 373 170.50 24.12 56.65
C GLU A 373 171.27 25.38 57.05
N LYS A 374 171.12 26.49 56.33
CA LYS A 374 171.69 27.79 56.72
C LYS A 374 171.08 28.36 58.00
N GLU A 375 169.79 28.15 58.26
CA GLU A 375 169.04 28.60 59.42
C GLU A 375 169.15 27.62 60.57
N LYS A 376 169.49 26.34 60.36
CA LYS A 376 170.00 25.49 61.43
C LYS A 376 171.38 25.98 61.87
N LEU A 377 172.29 26.23 60.92
CA LEU A 377 173.58 26.85 61.24
C LEU A 377 173.41 28.25 61.87
N LEU A 378 172.39 29.03 61.47
CA LEU A 378 172.06 30.32 62.07
C LEU A 378 171.41 30.17 63.45
N GLN A 379 170.49 29.22 63.66
CA GLN A 379 169.86 28.91 64.94
C GLN A 379 170.84 28.29 65.93
N GLU A 380 171.82 27.53 65.46
CA GLU A 380 172.90 26.94 66.26
C GLU A 380 173.93 28.01 66.64
N GLY A 381 174.25 28.93 65.71
CA GLY A 381 174.97 30.17 66.01
C GLY A 381 174.21 31.09 66.98
N GLN A 382 172.89 31.23 66.82
CA GLN A 382 172.01 32.00 67.69
C GLN A 382 171.77 31.31 69.04
N ARG A 383 171.84 29.97 69.13
CA ARG A 383 171.83 29.24 70.41
C ARG A 383 173.09 29.55 71.19
N ASN A 384 174.26 29.43 70.55
CA ASN A 384 175.52 29.83 71.15
C ASN A 384 175.52 31.32 71.57
N LEU A 385 174.88 32.20 70.79
CA LEU A 385 174.74 33.62 71.13
C LEU A 385 173.73 33.86 72.27
N HIS A 386 172.64 33.09 72.34
CA HIS A 386 171.66 33.11 73.43
C HIS A 386 172.28 32.61 74.74
N ASP A 387 172.99 31.48 74.71
CA ASP A 387 173.66 30.89 75.86
C ASP A 387 174.78 31.82 76.39
N ILE A 388 175.53 32.49 75.50
CA ILE A 388 176.52 33.52 75.87
C ILE A 388 175.85 34.79 76.40
N GLN A 389 174.74 35.26 75.82
CA GLN A 389 174.00 36.42 76.34
C GLN A 389 173.35 36.13 77.71
N GLN A 390 172.86 34.91 77.93
CA GLN A 390 172.36 34.46 79.22
C GLN A 390 173.50 34.40 80.26
N SER A 391 174.68 33.90 79.88
CA SER A 391 175.88 33.94 80.73
C SER A 391 176.40 35.36 80.99
N LEU A 392 176.12 36.33 80.11
CA LEU A 392 176.55 37.73 80.27
C LEU A 392 175.57 38.52 81.16
N ARG A 393 174.25 38.36 80.99
CA ARG A 393 173.28 39.11 81.81
C ARG A 393 173.12 38.55 83.23
N LEU A 394 173.38 37.27 83.45
CA LEU A 394 173.57 36.74 84.83
C LEU A 394 174.79 37.37 85.55
N LYS A 395 175.70 38.06 84.83
CA LYS A 395 176.73 38.93 85.42
C LYS A 395 176.27 40.38 85.56
N GLU A 396 175.42 40.90 84.67
CA GLU A 396 174.78 42.21 84.85
C GLU A 396 173.85 42.22 86.09
N GLU A 397 173.08 41.16 86.34
CA GLU A 397 172.26 41.00 87.57
C GLU A 397 173.12 40.90 88.86
N GLU A 398 174.38 40.48 88.74
CA GLU A 398 175.33 40.46 89.85
C GLU A 398 175.94 41.86 90.09
N VAL A 399 176.16 42.64 89.02
CA VAL A 399 176.56 44.05 89.10
C VAL A 399 175.44 44.95 89.61
N GLU A 400 174.19 44.75 89.18
CA GLU A 400 173.06 45.56 89.64
C GLU A 400 172.77 45.31 91.14
N LYS A 401 172.89 44.06 91.63
CA LYS A 401 172.89 43.78 93.08
C LYS A 401 174.04 44.42 93.84
N LEU A 402 175.22 44.54 93.21
CA LEU A 402 176.33 45.31 93.78
C LEU A 402 176.07 46.83 93.73
N GLN A 403 175.25 47.33 92.81
CA GLN A 403 174.78 48.73 92.79
C GLN A 403 173.63 49.00 93.77
N GLU A 404 172.72 48.04 94.01
CA GLU A 404 171.77 48.10 95.15
C GLU A 404 172.54 48.19 96.47
N GLN A 405 173.59 47.37 96.63
CA GLN A 405 174.48 47.43 97.78
C GLN A 405 175.27 48.74 97.81
N LEU A 406 175.74 49.25 96.66
CA LEU A 406 176.45 50.53 96.59
C LEU A 406 175.56 51.71 96.95
N GLN A 407 174.28 51.77 96.53
CA GLN A 407 173.37 52.83 96.96
C GLN A 407 172.89 52.66 98.41
N GLN A 408 172.81 51.43 98.93
CA GLN A 408 172.65 51.21 100.36
C GLN A 408 173.89 51.63 101.17
N THR A 409 175.10 51.55 100.59
CA THR A 409 176.31 52.08 101.20
C THR A 409 176.56 53.55 100.91
N ASP A 410 176.02 54.18 99.86
CA ASP A 410 176.08 55.64 99.64
C ASP A 410 175.04 56.37 100.46
N LYS A 411 173.88 55.76 100.77
CA LYS A 411 173.07 56.15 101.94
C LYS A 411 173.98 56.23 103.18
N LYS A 412 174.63 55.11 103.51
CA LYS A 412 175.51 55.00 104.69
C LYS A 412 176.85 55.75 104.60
N LEU A 413 177.25 56.23 103.41
CA LEU A 413 178.54 56.89 103.18
C LEU A 413 178.35 58.38 103.00
N GLU A 414 177.18 58.90 102.65
CA GLU A 414 176.92 60.33 102.89
C GLU A 414 176.46 60.54 104.35
N GLU A 415 175.69 59.59 104.94
CA GLU A 415 175.57 59.40 106.41
C GLU A 415 176.94 59.16 107.12
N SER A 416 178.04 58.98 106.37
CA SER A 416 179.41 58.77 106.90
C SER A 416 180.51 59.54 106.16
N LYS A 417 180.17 60.55 105.34
CA LYS A 417 181.07 61.63 104.89
C LYS A 417 180.82 62.91 105.67
N GLU A 418 179.68 62.94 106.36
CA GLU A 418 179.59 63.39 107.74
C GLU A 418 180.64 62.69 108.69
N LEU A 419 181.37 61.60 108.28
CA LEU A 419 182.41 60.85 109.05
C LEU A 419 183.72 60.36 108.29
N LEU A 420 183.98 59.04 108.04
CA LEU A 420 185.34 58.39 107.93
C LEU A 420 185.69 57.57 106.63
N LYS A 421 186.93 57.02 106.50
CA LYS A 421 187.60 56.46 105.26
C LYS A 421 188.59 55.26 105.51
N THR A 422 189.26 54.65 104.48
CA THR A 422 189.93 53.29 104.49
C THR A 422 191.27 53.11 103.66
N ASN A 423 191.91 51.89 103.61
CA ASN A 423 193.33 51.62 103.17
C ASN A 423 193.67 50.40 102.19
N GLU A 424 194.50 49.37 102.57
CA GLU A 424 195.66 48.82 101.76
C GLU A 424 196.11 47.33 102.09
N ASN A 425 197.11 46.55 101.53
CA ASN A 425 198.13 46.50 100.40
C ASN A 425 198.71 45.02 100.24
N VAL A 426 199.93 44.77 99.66
CA VAL A 426 200.91 43.58 99.75
C VAL A 426 201.26 42.73 98.46
N ILE A 427 202.48 42.09 98.37
CA ILE A 427 203.08 41.35 97.20
C ILE A 427 204.12 40.21 97.57
N SER A 428 204.71 39.42 96.62
CA SER A 428 205.64 38.24 96.86
C SER A 428 206.72 37.92 95.75
N TRP A 429 207.57 36.84 95.85
CA TRP A 429 208.92 36.68 95.19
C TRP A 429 209.56 35.23 95.03
N LEU A 430 210.57 35.05 94.13
CA LEU A 430 211.56 33.90 93.85
C LEU A 430 211.07 32.58 93.15
N ASN A 431 211.87 31.55 92.71
CA ASN A 431 213.28 31.06 92.91
C ASN A 431 213.91 30.27 91.68
N LYS A 432 215.11 29.59 91.77
CA LYS A 432 215.91 29.00 90.63
C LYS A 432 216.92 27.84 90.97
N GLN A 433 217.44 27.08 89.95
CA GLN A 433 218.44 25.93 89.98
C GLN A 433 217.94 24.63 90.70
N LEU A 434 218.62 23.46 90.72
CA LEU A 434 219.34 22.68 89.67
C LEU A 434 219.45 21.19 90.04
N ASN A 435 219.97 20.88 91.24
CA ASN A 435 220.42 19.54 91.60
C ASN A 435 219.55 18.89 92.69
N GLU A 436 219.47 17.56 92.67
CA GLU A 436 219.07 16.65 93.77
C GLU A 436 217.85 17.08 94.63
N ASN A 437 216.72 16.37 94.56
CA ASN A 437 216.65 15.06 95.23
C ASN A 437 215.37 14.25 94.87
N GLN A 438 215.40 12.95 95.18
CA GLN A 438 214.31 12.09 95.73
C GLN A 438 212.96 11.99 94.94
N SER A 439 212.33 10.85 94.60
CA SER A 439 212.14 9.50 95.16
C SER A 439 210.67 9.24 95.60
N VAL A 440 210.08 8.10 95.19
CA VAL A 440 208.93 7.38 95.82
C VAL A 440 207.49 7.97 95.65
N SER A 441 206.48 7.08 95.42
CA SER A 441 204.98 7.31 95.32
C SER A 441 204.40 8.00 94.06
N SER A 442 203.10 7.90 93.65
CA SER A 442 201.93 7.01 93.91
C SER A 442 200.73 7.32 92.93
N ASN A 443 199.54 6.66 93.07
CA ASN A 443 198.13 7.12 92.75
C ASN A 443 197.21 6.22 91.83
N PRO A 444 195.85 6.35 91.83
CA PRO A 444 194.88 5.37 91.27
C PRO A 444 193.67 5.89 90.40
N SER A 445 192.69 5.01 90.09
CA SER A 445 191.33 5.21 89.48
C SER A 445 191.17 5.45 87.93
N SER A 446 190.11 4.87 87.28
CA SER A 446 189.56 5.08 85.88
C SER A 446 190.22 4.37 84.62
N ALA A 447 189.56 4.26 83.40
CA ALA A 447 190.06 3.57 82.14
C ALA A 447 189.27 3.76 80.75
N PRO A 448 189.87 3.62 79.51
CA PRO A 448 189.20 3.72 78.15
C PRO A 448 189.63 2.78 76.93
N PHE A 449 188.87 2.68 75.78
CA PHE A 449 189.26 1.97 74.48
C PHE A 449 188.39 2.24 73.17
N LYS A 450 188.82 1.90 71.89
CA LYS A 450 188.05 1.82 70.57
C LYS A 450 188.81 1.27 69.29
N ARG A 451 188.11 0.83 68.18
CA ARG A 451 188.57 0.26 66.83
C ARG A 451 187.38 0.12 65.77
N THR A 452 187.33 -0.38 64.49
CA THR A 452 188.04 -0.59 63.13
C THR A 452 187.06 -1.40 62.16
N VAL A 453 187.07 -1.70 60.82
CA VAL A 453 187.65 -1.44 59.42
C VAL A 453 186.74 -2.23 58.36
N SER A 454 186.77 -2.51 57.01
CA SER A 454 187.61 -2.51 55.74
C SER A 454 186.72 -2.69 54.42
N PRO A 455 187.18 -2.70 53.11
CA PRO A 455 186.29 -2.58 51.90
C PRO A 455 186.42 -3.54 50.70
N ASN A 456 185.32 -3.62 49.93
CA ASN A 456 185.28 -3.67 48.46
C ASN A 456 183.89 -3.16 47.99
N GLN A 457 183.72 -2.38 46.92
CA GLN A 457 184.69 -1.71 46.05
C GLN A 457 184.12 -0.31 45.64
N MET A 458 184.35 0.17 44.40
CA MET A 458 183.85 1.44 43.85
C MET A 458 183.41 1.19 42.37
N LEU A 459 182.81 2.10 41.60
CA LEU A 459 182.53 3.54 41.70
C LEU A 459 181.31 3.86 40.79
N GLU A 460 180.26 4.62 41.13
CA GLU A 460 179.72 5.10 42.41
C GLU A 460 178.20 5.38 42.20
N ASN A 461 177.88 6.40 41.39
CA ASN A 461 176.58 6.73 40.80
C ASN A 461 175.47 7.30 41.74
N ARG A 462 174.38 7.82 41.13
CA ARG A 462 173.32 8.69 41.68
C ARG A 462 171.97 8.40 40.94
N VAL A 463 170.75 8.84 41.29
CA VAL A 463 169.96 9.25 42.51
C VAL A 463 168.58 9.74 41.95
N PRO A 464 167.41 9.84 42.65
CA PRO A 464 167.03 9.56 44.05
C PRO A 464 165.96 8.43 44.16
N LEU A 465 164.92 8.58 45.01
CA LEU A 465 163.90 7.58 45.36
C LEU A 465 162.46 8.16 45.45
N HIS A 466 161.43 7.28 45.47
CA HIS A 466 159.96 7.56 45.60
C HIS A 466 159.25 6.30 46.20
N GLY A 467 157.94 6.21 46.51
CA GLY A 467 156.79 7.13 46.39
C GLY A 467 156.38 7.81 47.71
N SER A 468 155.18 7.66 48.32
CA SER A 468 153.99 6.78 48.11
C SER A 468 152.79 7.32 48.94
N ARG A 469 151.47 7.07 48.72
CA ARG A 469 150.70 6.45 47.60
C ARG A 469 149.46 7.31 47.20
N ILE A 470 148.24 7.30 47.77
CA ILE A 470 147.49 6.45 48.74
C ILE A 470 145.96 6.79 48.62
N ASN A 471 145.03 5.86 48.94
CA ASN A 471 143.56 5.92 48.63
C ASN A 471 142.71 5.26 49.80
N TYR A 472 141.36 5.08 49.85
CA TYR A 472 140.28 5.07 48.82
C TYR A 472 138.85 5.61 49.21
N PRO A 473 138.03 5.04 50.15
CA PRO A 473 136.58 4.82 49.86
C PRO A 473 135.52 5.28 50.92
N LEU A 474 134.22 5.43 50.53
CA LEU A 474 133.05 5.73 51.41
C LEU A 474 131.65 5.21 50.87
N PRO A 475 130.63 4.95 51.73
CA PRO A 475 129.17 4.75 51.41
C PRO A 475 128.33 6.03 51.72
N SER A 476 126.97 6.15 51.77
CA SER A 476 125.71 5.34 51.67
C SER A 476 124.56 6.33 51.24
N SER A 477 123.20 6.19 51.27
CA SER A 477 122.07 5.25 51.57
C SER A 477 120.81 5.81 50.79
N TYR A 478 119.48 5.90 51.06
CA TYR A 478 118.28 5.38 51.83
C TYR A 478 117.04 6.18 51.22
N SER A 479 115.70 5.98 51.31
CA SER A 479 114.61 5.03 51.74
C SER A 479 113.28 5.52 51.02
N LEU A 480 111.97 5.30 51.33
CA LEU A 480 111.14 4.66 52.39
C LEU A 480 109.75 4.13 51.83
N ILE A 481 108.55 4.54 52.33
CA ILE A 481 107.22 3.85 52.10
C ILE A 481 105.93 4.76 51.93
N PRO A 482 104.77 4.25 51.41
CA PRO A 482 103.49 5.01 51.14
C PRO A 482 102.18 4.50 51.84
N TYR A 483 100.98 5.06 51.54
CA TYR A 483 99.63 4.65 52.09
C TYR A 483 98.39 5.00 51.18
N ILE A 484 97.13 4.67 51.57
CA ILE A 484 95.87 4.73 50.73
C ILE A 484 94.51 4.97 51.51
N HIS A 485 93.38 5.29 50.84
CA HIS A 485 92.02 5.66 51.39
C HIS A 485 90.79 5.10 50.58
N GLN A 486 89.51 5.28 51.02
CA GLN A 486 88.25 4.67 50.45
C GLN A 486 86.93 5.56 50.53
N PRO A 487 85.83 5.29 49.76
CA PRO A 487 84.57 6.09 49.69
C PRO A 487 83.18 5.36 49.83
N SER A 488 82.02 6.08 49.85
CA SER A 488 80.58 5.63 49.74
C SER A 488 79.64 6.86 49.43
N ILE A 489 78.27 6.93 49.36
CA ILE A 489 77.06 6.08 49.63
C ILE A 489 75.75 6.64 48.92
N ASP A 490 74.63 5.88 48.87
CA ASP A 490 73.27 6.21 48.30
C ASP A 490 72.23 6.73 49.35
N VAL A 491 70.87 6.85 49.23
CA VAL A 491 69.73 6.47 48.32
C VAL A 491 68.51 7.43 48.59
N GLY A 492 67.19 7.35 48.24
CA GLY A 492 66.23 6.59 47.40
C GLY A 492 64.81 7.25 47.47
N ARG A 493 63.83 6.96 46.58
CA ARG A 493 62.43 7.54 46.42
C ARG A 493 61.48 6.50 45.71
N PRO A 494 60.15 6.68 45.34
CA PRO A 494 59.16 7.80 45.40
C PRO A 494 57.69 7.38 45.82
N GLY A 495 56.59 7.98 45.27
CA GLY A 495 55.15 7.59 45.41
C GLY A 495 54.25 7.97 44.19
N PRO A 496 52.92 7.62 44.10
CA PRO A 496 52.16 7.64 42.82
C PRO A 496 50.75 8.32 42.78
N ARG A 497 50.18 8.48 41.56
CA ARG A 497 48.72 8.71 41.30
C ARG A 497 48.24 8.13 39.95
N VAL A 498 47.06 7.45 39.99
CA VAL A 498 45.85 7.53 39.10
C VAL A 498 46.03 7.51 37.55
N GLY A 499 45.21 6.80 36.75
CA GLY A 499 44.04 5.92 37.00
C GLY A 499 42.98 5.99 35.86
N GLY A 500 41.99 5.08 35.87
CA GLY A 500 40.89 5.02 34.85
C GLY A 500 41.21 4.16 33.60
N MET A 501 40.32 3.36 33.01
CA MET A 501 38.85 3.14 33.19
C MET A 501 38.01 4.39 32.83
N ILE A 502 36.79 4.33 32.25
CA ILE A 502 35.74 3.29 32.24
C ILE A 502 34.98 3.24 30.90
N CYS A 503 34.59 2.04 30.46
CA CYS A 503 33.23 1.67 30.03
C CYS A 503 32.94 0.30 30.71
N VAL A 504 31.72 -0.09 31.07
CA VAL A 504 30.39 0.52 30.83
C VAL A 504 29.86 1.20 32.10
#